data_AF-A0A963N6W7-F1
#
_entry.id   AF-A0A963N6W7-F1
#
_cell.length_a   1.000
_cell.length_b   1.000
_cell.length_c   1.000
_cell.angle_alpha   90.00
_cell.angle_beta   90.00
_cell.angle_gamma   90.00
#
_symmetry.space_group_name_H-M   'P 1'
#
loop_
_entity.id
_entity.type
_entity.pdbx_description
1 polymer ?
#
loop_
_entity_poly.entity_id
_entity_poly.type
_entity_poly.pdbx_seq_one_letter_code
_entity_poly.pdbx_strand_id
1 'polypeptide(L)'
;MTTTATSFNYPSAAAPVYSIAEGASLGDLSDMLSARLAHLDAILAMTHGEAGEAFRTFRSDTQDTYLWGCRQLATECRELFEQVAARAS
;
A
#
# COMPACT_ATOMS: atom_id res chain seq x y z
N MET A 1 -10.19 25.32 29.33
CA MET A 1 -9.38 24.18 28.85
C MET A 1 -10.05 23.72 27.56
N THR A 2 -9.47 24.06 26.40
CA THR A 2 -10.10 23.76 25.10
C THR A 2 -9.55 22.44 24.59
N THR A 3 -10.37 21.38 24.63
CA THR A 3 -9.99 20.07 24.12
C THR A 3 -9.90 20.15 22.60
N THR A 4 -8.70 20.04 22.04
CA THR A 4 -8.52 19.92 20.59
C THR A 4 -8.74 18.46 20.22
N ALA A 5 -9.88 18.14 19.64
CA ALA A 5 -10.14 16.81 19.08
C ALA A 5 -9.46 16.72 17.70
N THR A 6 -8.53 15.77 17.54
CA THR A 6 -7.98 15.46 16.21
C THR A 6 -9.00 14.59 15.49
N SER A 7 -9.56 15.08 14.37
CA SER A 7 -10.49 14.31 13.55
C SER A 7 -9.76 13.15 12.87
N PHE A 8 -10.28 11.94 13.03
CA PHE A 8 -9.89 10.82 12.18
C PHE A 8 -10.51 11.03 10.80
N ASN A 9 -9.69 11.46 9.84
CA ASN A 9 -10.10 11.54 8.45
C ASN A 9 -9.85 10.19 7.78
N TYR A 10 -10.90 9.39 7.61
CA TYR A 10 -10.82 8.19 6.79
C TYR A 10 -10.97 8.61 5.33
N PRO A 11 -9.97 8.36 4.46
CA PRO A 11 -10.15 8.58 3.03
C PRO A 11 -11.35 7.75 2.55
N SER A 12 -12.17 8.36 1.71
CA SER A 12 -13.21 7.66 0.94
C SER A 12 -12.57 6.48 0.19
N ALA A 13 -13.33 5.41 -0.06
CA ALA A 13 -12.87 4.27 -0.87
C ALA A 13 -12.37 4.68 -2.27
N ALA A 14 -12.75 5.86 -2.76
CA ALA A 14 -12.31 6.43 -4.03
C ALA A 14 -11.14 7.43 -3.90
N ALA A 15 -10.73 7.77 -2.68
CA ALA A 15 -9.60 8.66 -2.45
C ALA A 15 -8.29 7.85 -2.40
N PRO A 16 -7.16 8.45 -2.82
CA PRO A 16 -5.85 7.86 -2.56
C PRO A 16 -5.71 7.61 -1.05
N VAL A 17 -5.27 6.40 -0.68
CA VAL A 17 -5.06 6.03 0.74
C VAL A 17 -3.98 6.93 1.36
N TYR A 18 -3.05 7.44 0.53
CA TYR A 18 -2.01 8.37 0.91
C TYR A 18 -2.00 9.59 -0.01
N SER A 19 -1.79 10.77 0.56
CA SER A 19 -1.45 11.97 -0.21
C SER A 19 0.05 12.19 -0.18
N ILE A 20 0.61 12.59 -1.32
CA ILE A 20 2.02 13.04 -1.38
C ILE A 20 2.08 14.41 -0.70
N ALA A 21 2.95 14.54 0.30
CA ALA A 21 3.15 15.81 0.99
C ALA A 21 3.65 16.88 0.00
N GLU A 22 3.18 18.11 0.19
CA GLU A 22 3.67 19.27 -0.55
C GLU A 22 5.17 19.42 -0.27
N GLY A 23 5.99 19.35 -1.33
CA GLY A 23 7.46 19.40 -1.24
C GLY A 23 8.18 18.07 -1.14
N ALA A 24 7.49 16.92 -1.23
CA ALA A 24 8.16 15.61 -1.31
C ALA A 24 9.16 15.57 -2.47
N SER A 25 10.41 15.22 -2.16
CA SER A 25 11.48 15.14 -3.15
C SER A 25 11.35 13.87 -4.00
N LEU A 26 12.06 13.82 -5.12
CA LEU A 26 12.19 12.60 -5.92
C LEU A 26 12.80 11.45 -5.10
N GLY A 27 13.70 11.75 -4.17
CA GLY A 27 14.29 10.78 -3.25
C GLY A 27 13.23 10.17 -2.32
N ASP A 28 12.41 11.01 -1.68
CA ASP A 28 11.35 10.56 -0.76
C ASP A 28 10.34 9.63 -1.47
N LEU A 29 9.99 9.95 -2.72
CA LEU A 29 9.09 9.12 -3.52
C LEU A 29 9.72 7.79 -3.93
N SER A 30 11.03 7.80 -4.25
CA SER A 30 11.77 6.58 -4.60
C SER A 30 11.94 5.65 -3.40
N ASP A 31 12.19 6.22 -2.22
CA ASP A 31 12.28 5.49 -0.96
C ASP A 31 10.92 4.88 -0.58
N MET A 32 9.84 5.65 -0.71
CA MET A 32 8.48 5.17 -0.46
C MET A 32 8.10 4.04 -1.44
N LEU A 33 8.40 4.19 -2.73
CA LEU A 33 8.18 3.13 -3.73
C LEU A 33 8.94 1.86 -3.34
N SER A 34 10.21 1.98 -2.97
CA SER A 34 11.03 0.84 -2.55
C SER A 34 10.46 0.15 -1.31
N ALA A 35 10.01 0.92 -0.32
CA ALA A 35 9.38 0.38 0.87
C ALA A 35 8.06 -0.36 0.56
N ARG A 36 7.24 0.17 -0.37
CA ARG A 36 5.98 -0.48 -0.78
C ARG A 36 6.19 -1.72 -1.60
N LEU A 37 7.19 -1.74 -2.48
CA LEU A 37 7.58 -2.95 -3.22
C LEU A 37 8.07 -4.04 -2.26
N ALA A 38 8.91 -3.70 -1.29
CA ALA A 38 9.38 -4.65 -0.27
C ALA A 38 8.22 -5.20 0.58
N HIS A 39 7.25 -4.35 0.95
CA HIS A 39 6.06 -4.80 1.67
C HIS A 39 5.21 -5.75 0.82
N LEU A 40 4.95 -5.41 -0.44
CA LEU A 40 4.19 -6.26 -1.36
C LEU A 40 4.87 -7.62 -1.54
N ASP A 41 6.19 -7.64 -1.74
CA ASP A 41 6.96 -8.88 -1.89
C ASP A 41 6.88 -9.74 -0.61
N ALA A 42 7.10 -9.13 0.55
CA ALA A 42 7.05 -9.82 1.84
C ALA A 42 5.68 -10.45 2.11
N ILE A 43 4.58 -9.76 1.76
CA ILE A 43 3.26 -10.36 1.93
C ILE A 43 3.05 -11.45 0.88
N LEU A 44 3.35 -11.23 -0.40
CA LEU A 44 3.13 -12.22 -1.47
C LEU A 44 3.79 -13.57 -1.18
N ALA A 45 4.85 -13.60 -0.35
CA ALA A 45 5.44 -14.82 0.18
C ALA A 45 4.44 -15.80 0.82
N MET A 46 3.31 -15.30 1.37
CA MET A 46 2.23 -16.12 1.93
C MET A 46 1.45 -16.92 0.88
N THR A 47 1.62 -16.65 -0.40
CA THR A 47 0.81 -17.27 -1.47
C THR A 47 1.48 -18.49 -2.11
N HIS A 48 2.72 -18.81 -1.73
CA HIS A 48 3.49 -19.91 -2.30
C HIS A 48 4.24 -20.72 -1.25
N GLY A 49 4.76 -21.89 -1.64
CA GLY A 49 5.43 -22.82 -0.72
C GLY A 49 4.52 -23.29 0.42
N GLU A 50 5.12 -23.60 1.58
CA GLU A 50 4.39 -24.04 2.78
C GLU A 50 3.40 -22.98 3.29
N ALA A 51 3.76 -21.70 3.22
CA ALA A 51 2.86 -20.61 3.59
C ALA A 51 1.63 -20.55 2.68
N GLY A 52 1.81 -20.81 1.38
CA GLY A 52 0.72 -20.92 0.41
C GLY A 52 -0.22 -22.10 0.68
N GLU A 53 0.30 -23.22 1.17
CA GLU A 53 -0.53 -24.34 1.62
C GLU A 53 -1.42 -23.92 2.79
N ALA A 54 -0.84 -23.28 3.81
CA ALA A 54 -1.60 -22.74 4.94
C ALA A 54 -2.64 -21.71 4.49
N PHE A 55 -2.26 -20.77 3.60
CA PHE A 55 -3.16 -19.76 3.06
C PHE A 55 -4.40 -20.37 2.37
N ARG A 56 -4.24 -21.46 1.61
CA ARG A 56 -5.36 -22.17 0.97
C ARG A 56 -6.33 -22.82 1.95
N THR A 57 -5.93 -23.04 3.21
CA THR A 57 -6.82 -23.55 4.27
C THR A 57 -7.66 -22.46 4.93
N PHE A 58 -7.33 -21.18 4.71
CA PHE A 58 -8.12 -20.08 5.25
C PHE A 58 -9.52 -20.05 4.65
N ARG A 59 -10.45 -19.41 5.35
CA ARG A 59 -11.79 -19.16 4.81
C ARG A 59 -11.70 -18.29 3.55
N SER A 60 -12.61 -18.50 2.61
CA SER A 60 -12.62 -17.80 1.32
C SER A 60 -12.66 -16.27 1.47
N ASP A 61 -13.43 -15.75 2.45
CA ASP A 61 -13.49 -14.33 2.76
C ASP A 61 -12.15 -13.75 3.22
N THR A 62 -11.38 -14.54 3.96
CA THR A 62 -10.04 -14.18 4.42
C THR A 62 -9.05 -14.17 3.26
N GLN A 63 -9.11 -15.17 2.38
CA GLN A 63 -8.28 -15.23 1.18
C GLN A 63 -8.57 -14.05 0.24
N ASP A 64 -9.85 -13.76 -0.01
CA ASP A 64 -10.28 -12.64 -0.86
C ASP A 64 -9.81 -11.30 -0.28
N THR A 65 -10.03 -11.07 1.03
CA THR A 65 -9.58 -9.85 1.71
C THR A 65 -8.07 -9.67 1.60
N TYR A 66 -7.32 -10.76 1.78
CA TYR A 66 -5.87 -10.75 1.69
C TYR A 66 -5.39 -10.40 0.28
N LEU A 67 -5.93 -11.06 -0.76
CA LEU A 67 -5.57 -10.78 -2.15
C LEU A 67 -6.00 -9.36 -2.57
N TRP A 68 -7.09 -8.85 -2.02
CA TRP A 68 -7.50 -7.47 -2.22
C TRP A 68 -6.48 -6.49 -1.63
N GLY A 69 -5.95 -6.77 -0.43
CA GLY A 69 -4.85 -6.03 0.17
C GLY A 69 -3.58 -6.02 -0.69
N CYS A 70 -3.18 -7.17 -1.25
CA CYS A 70 -2.08 -7.24 -2.22
C CYS A 70 -2.35 -6.37 -3.45
N ARG A 71 -3.60 -6.38 -3.96
CA ARG A 71 -3.98 -5.53 -5.10
C ARG A 71 -3.91 -4.04 -4.76
N GLN A 72 -4.29 -3.63 -3.55
CA GLN A 72 -4.16 -2.23 -3.13
C GLN A 72 -2.69 -1.78 -3.09
N LEU A 73 -1.80 -2.58 -2.49
CA LEU A 73 -0.37 -2.27 -2.45
C LEU A 73 0.25 -2.20 -3.86
N ALA A 74 -0.16 -3.10 -4.76
CA ALA A 74 0.29 -3.06 -6.16
C ALA A 74 -0.21 -1.81 -6.90
N THR A 75 -1.41 -1.31 -6.59
CA THR A 75 -1.90 -0.03 -7.12
C THR A 75 -1.07 1.13 -6.59
N GLU A 76 -0.78 1.17 -5.29
CA GLU A 76 0.04 2.21 -4.67
C GLU A 76 1.46 2.25 -5.26
N CYS A 77 2.08 1.09 -5.48
CA CYS A 77 3.39 1.01 -6.15
C CYS A 77 3.36 1.63 -7.55
N ARG A 78 2.27 1.42 -8.31
CA ARG A 78 2.12 1.99 -9.65
C ARG A 78 1.97 3.51 -9.60
N GLU A 79 1.13 4.01 -8.69
CA GLU A 79 0.95 5.45 -8.49
C GLU A 79 2.27 6.12 -8.09
N LEU A 80 3.03 5.54 -7.15
CA LEU A 80 4.34 6.05 -6.75
C LEU A 80 5.34 6.03 -7.93
N PHE A 81 5.35 4.96 -8.73
CA PHE A 81 6.21 4.88 -9.91
C PHE A 81 5.89 5.97 -10.94
N GLU A 82 4.61 6.19 -11.25
CA GLU A 82 4.19 7.26 -12.17
C GLU A 82 4.64 8.64 -11.67
N GLN A 83 4.59 8.85 -10.35
CA GLN A 83 5.00 10.09 -9.71
C GLN A 83 6.52 10.30 -9.69
N VAL A 84 7.30 9.22 -9.55
CA VAL A 84 8.76 9.23 -9.71
C VAL A 84 9.13 9.54 -11.17
N ALA A 85 8.51 8.84 -12.13
CA ALA A 85 8.77 9.03 -13.55
C ALA A 85 8.48 10.46 -14.01
N ALA A 86 7.35 11.04 -13.59
CA ALA A 86 6.96 12.40 -13.95
C ALA A 86 7.88 13.51 -13.39
N ARG A 87 8.65 13.23 -12.33
CA ARG A 87 9.59 14.18 -11.72
C ARG A 87 11.03 13.98 -12.16
N ALA A 88 11.33 12.84 -12.78
CA ALA A 88 12.64 12.54 -13.32
C ALA A 88 12.82 13.04 -14.77
N SER A 89 11.72 13.37 -15.46
CA SER A 89 11.67 13.98 -16.80
C SER A 89 11.80 15.50 -16.74
#